data_AF-A0A835NCL9-F1
#
_entry.id   AF-A0A835NCL9-F1
#
_cell.length_a   1.000
_cell.length_b   1.000
_cell.length_c   1.000
_cell.angle_alpha   90.00
_cell.angle_beta   90.00
_cell.angle_gamma   90.00
#
_symmetry.space_group_name_H-M   'P 1'
#
loop_
_entity.id
_entity.type
_entity.pdbx_description
1 polymer ?
#
loop_
_entity_poly.entity_id
_entity_poly.type
_entity_poly.pdbx_seq_one_letter_code
_entity_poly.pdbx_strand_id
1 'polypeptide(L)' 'GGWTVIQRRQDGSVDFNRTWNEYKEGFGDLNGEFWLGNDNIHRLTSQGDYSLRIDLEDWNNKHKHAFYQVFR' A
#
# COMPACT_ATOMS: atom_id res chain seq x y z
N GLY A 1 -8.17 14.99 -2.21
CA GLY A 1 -6.74 14.60 -2.16
C GLY A 1 -6.40 13.79 -3.40
N GLY A 2 -5.12 13.65 -3.72
CA GLY A 2 -4.61 12.99 -4.94
C GLY A 2 -3.67 11.81 -4.66
N TRP A 3 -3.92 11.06 -3.58
CA TRP A 3 -3.10 9.91 -3.19
C TRP A 3 -3.70 8.61 -3.72
N THR A 4 -2.89 7.81 -4.39
CA THR A 4 -3.23 6.42 -4.73
C THR A 4 -2.84 5.52 -3.57
N VAL A 5 -3.79 4.81 -2.99
CA VAL A 5 -3.52 3.83 -1.93
C VAL A 5 -2.99 2.55 -2.59
N ILE A 6 -1.77 2.16 -2.22
CA ILE A 6 -1.12 0.95 -2.77
C ILE A 6 -1.23 -0.27 -1.83
N GLN A 7 -1.53 -0.03 -0.55
CA GLN A 7 -1.71 -1.04 0.48
C GLN A 7 -2.63 -0.52 1.58
N ARG A 8 -3.46 -1.39 2.16
CA ARG A 8 -4.23 -1.07 3.38
C ARG A 8 -4.38 -2.30 4.29
N ARG A 9 -4.22 -2.07 5.60
CA ARG A 9 -4.55 -3.00 6.70
C ARG A 9 -5.47 -2.29 7.70
N GLN A 10 -6.47 -2.98 8.20
CA GLN A 10 -7.45 -2.42 9.14
C GLN A 10 -8.08 -3.45 10.08
N ASP A 11 -8.26 -4.70 9.64
CA ASP A 11 -9.08 -5.70 10.37
C ASP A 11 -8.53 -7.14 10.31
N GLY A 12 -7.49 -7.39 9.51
CA GLY A 12 -6.92 -8.72 9.33
C GLY A 12 -7.78 -9.68 8.51
N SER A 13 -8.77 -9.18 7.77
CA SER A 13 -9.64 -9.98 6.88
C SER A 13 -8.90 -10.61 5.70
N VAL A 14 -7.74 -10.06 5.31
CA VAL A 14 -6.93 -10.58 4.20
C VAL A 14 -5.62 -11.15 4.73
N ASP A 15 -5.29 -12.37 4.30
CA ASP A 15 -3.98 -12.96 4.56
C ASP A 15 -2.91 -12.28 3.68
N PHE A 16 -1.83 -11.83 4.30
CA PHE A 16 -0.65 -11.23 3.65
C PHE A 16 0.53 -12.22 3.56
N ASN A 17 0.40 -13.44 4.08
CA ASN A 17 1.36 -14.51 3.88
C ASN A 17 1.18 -15.15 2.49
N ARG A 18 1.54 -14.39 1.45
CA ARG A 18 1.29 -14.72 0.05
C ARG A 18 2.56 -15.04 -0.72
N THR A 19 2.40 -15.71 -1.84
CA THR A 19 3.48 -16.03 -2.77
C THR A 19 4.00 -14.78 -3.49
N TRP A 20 5.19 -14.87 -4.08
CA TRP A 20 5.75 -13.81 -4.91
C TRP A 20 4.81 -13.39 -6.06
N ASN A 21 4.17 -14.36 -6.72
CA ASN A 21 3.28 -14.08 -7.85
C ASN A 21 2.04 -13.29 -7.40
N GLU A 22 1.47 -13.61 -6.24
CA GLU A 22 0.36 -12.84 -5.66
C GLU A 22 0.79 -11.42 -5.30
N TYR A 23 1.99 -11.23 -4.72
CA TYR A 23 2.51 -9.88 -4.48
C TYR A 23 2.80 -9.10 -5.77
N LYS A 24 3.17 -9.80 -6.84
CA LYS A 24 3.40 -9.20 -8.15
C LYS A 24 2.11 -8.67 -8.77
N GLU A 25 1.06 -9.50 -8.78
CA GLU A 25 -0.24 -9.20 -9.40
C GLU A 25 -1.14 -8.33 -8.52
N GLY A 26 -1.03 -8.45 -7.21
CA GLY A 26 -1.91 -7.84 -6.22
C GLY A 26 -2.96 -8.81 -5.68
N PHE A 27 -3.52 -8.49 -4.52
CA PHE A 27 -4.53 -9.31 -3.85
C PHE A 27 -5.37 -8.49 -2.87
N GLY A 28 -6.51 -9.04 -2.45
CA GLY A 28 -7.46 -8.40 -1.52
C GLY A 28 -8.58 -7.64 -2.22
N ASP A 29 -9.21 -6.71 -1.50
CA ASP A 29 -10.34 -5.90 -1.98
C ASP A 29 -10.00 -4.40 -1.85
N LEU A 30 -10.18 -3.64 -2.94
CA LEU A 30 -9.97 -2.19 -2.95
C LEU A 30 -10.91 -1.44 -1.98
N ASN A 31 -12.02 -2.06 -1.57
CA ASN A 31 -12.93 -1.55 -0.54
C ASN A 31 -12.51 -1.96 0.89
N GLY A 32 -11.53 -2.86 1.06
CA GLY A 32 -11.05 -3.38 2.35
C GLY A 32 -9.52 -3.45 2.42
N GLU A 33 -8.98 -4.54 2.95
CA GLU A 33 -7.53 -4.79 2.96
C GLU A 33 -7.05 -5.27 1.58
N PHE A 34 -5.94 -4.72 1.10
CA PHE A 34 -5.37 -5.12 -0.19
C PHE A 34 -3.90 -4.77 -0.33
N TRP A 35 -3.28 -5.38 -1.35
CA TRP A 35 -2.02 -5.00 -1.95
C TRP A 35 -2.24 -4.76 -3.45
N LEU A 36 -1.86 -3.58 -3.95
CA LEU A 36 -2.11 -3.19 -5.35
C LEU A 36 -1.36 -4.06 -6.37
N GLY A 37 -0.26 -4.70 -5.96
CA GLY A 37 0.61 -5.48 -6.82
C GLY A 37 1.87 -4.72 -7.23
N ASN A 38 3.02 -5.39 -7.16
CA ASN A 38 4.32 -4.78 -7.44
C ASN A 38 4.42 -4.27 -8.88
N ASP A 39 3.86 -5.00 -9.85
CA ASP A 39 3.88 -4.57 -11.25
C ASP A 39 3.09 -3.27 -11.46
N ASN A 40 1.95 -3.13 -10.76
CA ASN A 40 1.14 -1.93 -10.80
C ASN A 40 1.85 -0.76 -10.12
N ILE A 41 2.42 -0.99 -8.94
CA ILE A 41 3.19 0.03 -8.19
C ILE A 41 4.37 0.50 -9.04
N HIS A 42 5.17 -0.41 -9.56
CA HIS A 42 6.32 -0.09 -10.40
C HIS A 42 5.92 0.69 -11.66
N ARG A 43 4.84 0.28 -12.33
CA ARG A 43 4.33 1.01 -13.49
C ARG A 43 3.90 2.43 -13.14
N LEU A 44 3.33 2.67 -11.95
CA LEU A 44 2.96 4.02 -11.50
C LEU A 44 4.20 4.85 -11.19
N THR A 45 5.06 4.34 -10.31
CA THR A 45 6.22 5.07 -9.79
C THR A 45 7.31 5.31 -10.82
N SER A 46 7.36 4.52 -11.90
CA SER A 46 8.31 4.72 -13.00
C SER A 46 7.93 5.85 -13.96
N GLN A 47 6.72 6.41 -13.87
CA GLN A 47 6.26 7.48 -14.77
C GLN A 47 6.78 8.87 -14.41
N GLY A 48 7.36 9.04 -13.22
CA GLY A 48 7.82 10.33 -12.73
C GLY A 48 8.30 10.25 -11.29
N ASP A 49 8.36 11.41 -10.63
CA ASP A 49 8.73 11.47 -9.22
C ASP A 49 7.47 11.36 -8.35
N TYR A 50 7.38 10.25 -7.62
CA TYR A 50 6.32 9.99 -6.67
C TYR A 50 6.88 10.08 -5.25
N SER A 51 6.09 10.67 -4.35
CA SER A 51 6.34 10.59 -2.91
C SER A 51 5.54 9.44 -2.30
N LEU A 52 6.06 8.87 -1.22
CA LEU A 52 5.37 7.84 -0.44
C LEU A 52 4.99 8.40 0.92
N ARG A 53 3.75 8.17 1.32
CA ARG A 53 3.28 8.41 2.68
C ARG A 53 2.78 7.09 3.26
N ILE A 54 3.24 6.77 4.46
CA ILE A 54 2.78 5.62 5.23
C ILE A 54 2.05 6.16 6.45
N ASP A 55 0.76 5.88 6.55
CA ASP A 55 -0.05 6.19 7.73
C ASP A 55 -0.17 4.93 8.60
N LEU A 56 0.05 5.09 9.90
CA LEU A 56 0.02 4.02 10.91
C LEU A 56 -0.90 4.44 12.04
N GLU A 57 -1.62 3.47 12.60
CA GLU A 57 -2.48 3.64 13.77
C GLU A 57 -2.15 2.53 14.77
N ASP A 58 -2.00 2.90 16.05
CA ASP A 58 -1.85 1.93 17.13
C ASP A 58 -3.21 1.54 17.75
N TRP A 59 -3.21 0.50 18.58
CA TRP A 59 -4.41 0.00 19.25
C TRP A 59 -5.07 1.00 20.21
N ASN A 60 -4.43 2.13 20.50
CA ASN A 60 -4.97 3.22 21.31
C ASN A 60 -5.43 4.40 20.42
N ASN A 61 -5.68 4.15 19.14
CA ASN A 61 -6.07 5.14 18.12
C ASN A 61 -5.05 6.29 17.95
N LYS A 62 -3.76 6.06 18.23
CA LYS A 62 -2.72 7.06 17.95
C LYS A 62 -2.25 6.92 16.51
N HIS A 63 -2.47 7.97 15.74
CA HIS A 63 -2.03 8.05 14.35
C HIS A 63 -0.62 8.63 14.24
N LYS A 64 0.21 8.04 13.39
CA LYS A 64 1.51 8.55 12.97
C LYS A 64 1.66 8.40 11.47
N HIS A 65 2.52 9.23 10.87
CA HIS A 65 2.85 9.08 9.46
C HIS A 65 4.35 9.21 9.23
N ALA A 66 4.83 8.51 8.22
CA ALA A 66 6.16 8.69 7.65
C ALA A 66 6.00 9.17 6.20
N PHE A 67 6.83 10.13 5.80
CA PHE A 67 6.83 10.69 4.46
C PHE A 67 8.20 10.53 3.84
N TYR A 68 8.22 10.04 2.60
CA TYR A 68 9.41 9.88 1.78
C TYR A 68 9.21 10.69 0.50
N GLN A 69 10.14 11.60 0.23
CA GLN A 69 10.01 12.52 -0.90
C GLN A 69 10.10 11.80 -2.25
N VAL A 70 10.90 10.72 -2.34
CA VAL A 70 11.12 9.95 -3.56
C VAL A 70 10.85 8.47 -3.30
N PHE A 71 10.02 7.86 -4.14
CA PHE A 71 9.66 6.45 -4.13
C PHE A 71 9.58 5.93 -5.57
N ARG A 72 10.23 4.79 -5.85
CA ARG A 72 10.30 4.14 -7.15
C ARG A 72 10.15 2.63 -7.03
#